data_AF-A0A4R6FII0-F1
#
_entry.id   AF-A0A4R6FII0-F1
#
_cell.length_a   1.000
_cell.length_b   1.000
_cell.length_c   1.000
_cell.angle_alpha   90.00
_cell.angle_beta   90.00
_cell.angle_gamma   90.00
#
_symmetry.space_group_name_H-M   'P 1'
#
loop_
_entity.id
_entity.type
_entity.pdbx_description
1 polymer ?
#
loop_
_entity_poly.entity_id
_entity_poly.type
_entity_poly.pdbx_seq_one_letter_code
_entity_poly.pdbx_strand_id
1 'polypeptide(L)'
;MFGLSPTPDALLRGLVLAMIGLAWVILVVRFIGLRAFSKMTAFDFVVTLAVGSLLATAASSSAWPAFLQAGIAIFALLAMQFVLAKMRRKSTYAQRTVENEPVLLMRDGRFIESALTESRVAKSDVIAKLRAANALQLSKVRAVVLETTGDISVLHGDDFDPELLSGVRNA
;
A
#
# COMPACT_ATOMS: atom_id res chain seq x y z
N MET A 1 -29.87 -11.43 -20.79
CA MET A 1 -30.30 -10.02 -20.58
C MET A 1 -30.41 -9.27 -21.91
N PHE A 2 -29.85 -9.82 -23.00
CA PHE A 2 -29.77 -9.21 -24.32
C PHE A 2 -30.34 -10.08 -25.46
N GLY A 3 -31.03 -11.18 -25.13
CA GLY A 3 -31.69 -12.05 -26.11
C GLY A 3 -30.73 -12.85 -27.01
N LEU A 4 -29.44 -12.94 -26.66
CA LEU A 4 -28.43 -13.69 -27.40
C LEU A 4 -28.37 -15.17 -26.96
N SER A 5 -27.65 -15.98 -27.73
CA SER A 5 -27.32 -17.35 -27.31
C SER A 5 -26.50 -17.36 -26.01
N PRO A 6 -26.51 -18.47 -25.24
CA PRO A 6 -26.06 -18.47 -23.85
C PRO A 6 -24.60 -17.98 -23.65
N THR A 7 -23.72 -18.31 -24.58
CA THR A 7 -22.30 -17.94 -24.51
C THR A 7 -22.05 -16.45 -24.80
N PRO A 8 -22.52 -15.85 -25.91
CA PRO A 8 -22.39 -14.42 -26.13
C PRO A 8 -23.22 -13.54 -25.18
N ASP A 9 -24.38 -13.99 -24.68
CA ASP A 9 -25.12 -13.24 -23.63
C ASP A 9 -24.29 -13.16 -22.34
N ALA A 10 -23.64 -14.25 -21.93
CA ALA A 10 -22.78 -14.27 -20.75
C ALA A 10 -21.54 -13.37 -20.90
N LEU A 11 -20.88 -13.41 -22.07
CA LEU A 11 -19.73 -12.54 -22.37
C LEU A 11 -20.11 -11.06 -22.34
N LEU A 12 -21.18 -10.68 -23.05
CA LEU A 12 -21.65 -9.30 -23.13
C LEU A 12 -22.09 -8.80 -21.74
N ARG A 13 -22.79 -9.63 -20.98
CA ARG A 13 -23.21 -9.29 -19.62
C ARG A 13 -22.02 -9.11 -18.67
N GLY A 14 -21.02 -9.99 -18.74
CA GLY A 14 -19.79 -9.86 -17.97
C GLY A 14 -19.07 -8.55 -18.27
N LEU A 15 -18.91 -8.21 -19.55
CA LEU A 15 -18.26 -6.98 -19.99
C LEU A 15 -19.00 -5.73 -19.48
N VAL A 16 -20.32 -5.66 -19.69
CA VAL A 16 -21.14 -4.51 -19.30
C VAL A 16 -21.13 -4.31 -17.78
N LEU A 17 -21.33 -5.39 -17.00
CA LEU A 17 -21.33 -5.30 -15.55
C LEU A 17 -19.95 -4.94 -14.98
N ALA A 18 -18.86 -5.45 -15.57
CA ALA A 18 -17.50 -5.09 -15.17
C ALA A 18 -17.20 -3.61 -15.41
N MET A 19 -17.61 -3.07 -16.57
CA MET A 19 -17.45 -1.65 -16.91
C MET A 19 -18.25 -0.74 -15.97
N ILE A 20 -19.50 -1.09 -15.67
CA ILE A 20 -20.34 -0.36 -14.72
C ILE A 20 -19.73 -0.42 -13.32
N GLY A 21 -19.29 -1.60 -12.88
CA GLY A 21 -18.63 -1.78 -11.59
C GLY A 21 -17.36 -0.94 -11.45
N LEU A 22 -16.52 -0.91 -12.49
CA LEU A 22 -15.30 -0.10 -12.50
C LEU A 22 -15.62 1.40 -12.45
N ALA A 23 -16.59 1.87 -13.24
CA ALA A 23 -17.02 3.27 -13.21
C ALA A 23 -17.57 3.67 -11.82
N TRP A 24 -18.35 2.79 -11.19
CA TRP A 24 -18.85 3.00 -9.83
C TRP A 24 -17.72 3.10 -8.81
N VAL A 25 -16.77 2.16 -8.84
CA VAL A 25 -15.60 2.19 -7.93
C VAL A 25 -14.81 3.48 -8.11
N ILE A 26 -14.57 3.93 -9.35
CA ILE A 26 -13.86 5.18 -9.63
C ILE A 26 -14.61 6.39 -9.02
N LEU A 27 -15.94 6.44 -9.16
CA LEU A 27 -16.77 7.51 -8.56
C LEU A 27 -16.65 7.52 -7.03
N VAL A 28 -16.76 6.36 -6.39
CA VAL A 28 -16.65 6.21 -4.94
C VAL A 28 -15.26 6.64 -4.45
N VAL A 29 -14.20 6.19 -5.11
CA VAL A 29 -12.81 6.58 -4.78
C VAL A 29 -12.61 8.08 -4.95
N ARG A 30 -13.18 8.69 -6.00
CA ARG A 30 -13.09 10.13 -6.23
C ARG A 30 -13.86 10.93 -5.17
N PHE A 31 -14.97 10.39 -4.65
CA PHE A 31 -15.74 11.00 -3.56
C PHE A 31 -15.02 10.91 -2.21
N ILE A 32 -14.44 9.75 -1.88
CA ILE A 32 -13.69 9.53 -0.64
C ILE A 32 -12.33 10.27 -0.65
N GLY A 33 -11.74 10.45 -1.83
CA GLY A 33 -10.48 11.15 -2.05
C GLY A 33 -9.25 10.22 -2.03
N LEU A 34 -8.21 10.59 -2.80
CA LEU A 34 -6.99 9.78 -2.99
C LEU A 34 -6.21 9.47 -1.69
N ARG A 35 -6.35 10.32 -0.66
CA ARG A 35 -5.57 10.22 0.58
C ARG A 35 -5.87 8.95 1.40
N ALA A 36 -7.04 8.34 1.21
CA ALA A 36 -7.42 7.14 1.96
C ALA A 36 -6.46 5.95 1.70
N PHE A 37 -5.87 5.88 0.51
CA PHE A 37 -5.00 4.77 0.10
C PHE A 37 -3.50 5.09 0.16
N SER A 38 -3.11 6.38 0.23
CA SER A 38 -1.71 6.81 0.03
C SER A 38 -0.76 6.46 1.18
N LYS A 39 -1.26 5.93 2.31
CA LYS A 39 -0.45 5.58 3.48
C LYS A 39 -0.73 4.17 4.01
N MET A 40 -1.38 3.31 3.22
CA MET A 40 -1.59 1.92 3.61
C MET A 40 -0.31 1.11 3.39
N THR A 41 0.05 0.30 4.38
CA THR A 41 1.10 -0.71 4.21
C THR A 41 0.58 -1.84 3.32
N ALA A 42 1.48 -2.65 2.74
CA ALA A 42 1.07 -3.82 1.96
C ALA A 42 0.17 -4.78 2.78
N PHE A 43 0.44 -4.90 4.07
CA PHE A 43 -0.39 -5.68 5.00
C PHE A 43 -1.80 -5.09 5.14
N ASP A 44 -1.92 -3.78 5.36
CA ASP A 44 -3.22 -3.10 5.49
C ASP A 44 -4.06 -3.25 4.22
N PHE A 45 -3.40 -3.23 3.05
CA PHE A 45 -4.06 -3.47 1.78
C PHE A 45 -4.64 -4.89 1.67
N VAL A 46 -3.86 -5.92 2.02
CA VAL A 46 -4.33 -7.32 1.98
C VAL A 46 -5.50 -7.54 2.93
N VAL A 47 -5.45 -7.01 4.15
CA VAL A 47 -6.56 -7.12 5.10
C VAL A 47 -7.80 -6.42 4.58
N THR A 48 -7.65 -5.20 4.03
CA THR A 48 -8.78 -4.45 3.46
C THR A 48 -9.44 -5.22 2.32
N LEU A 49 -8.64 -5.85 1.44
CA LEU A 49 -9.15 -6.67 0.35
C LEU A 49 -9.90 -7.92 0.87
N ALA A 50 -9.35 -8.59 1.89
CA ALA A 50 -9.99 -9.75 2.50
C ALA A 50 -11.33 -9.38 3.16
N VAL A 51 -11.38 -8.26 3.89
CA VAL A 51 -12.61 -7.73 4.50
C VAL A 51 -13.64 -7.39 3.43
N GLY A 52 -13.23 -6.73 2.34
CA GLY A 52 -14.12 -6.42 1.21
C GLY A 52 -14.73 -7.67 0.57
N SER A 53 -13.93 -8.73 0.38
CA SER A 53 -14.38 -10.02 -0.14
C SER A 53 -15.39 -10.70 0.79
N LEU A 54 -15.12 -10.72 2.09
CA LEU A 54 -16.05 -11.28 3.08
C LEU A 54 -17.32 -10.44 3.19
N LEU A 55 -17.23 -9.12 3.06
CA LEU A 55 -18.40 -8.24 3.07
C LEU A 55 -19.28 -8.49 1.85
N ALA A 56 -18.70 -8.66 0.67
CA ALA A 56 -19.43 -9.04 -0.53
C ALA A 56 -20.11 -10.41 -0.38
N THR A 57 -19.41 -11.37 0.24
CA THR A 57 -19.96 -12.70 0.56
C THR A 57 -21.13 -12.61 1.54
N ALA A 58 -21.01 -11.79 2.59
CA ALA A 58 -22.09 -11.55 3.54
C ALA A 58 -23.29 -10.89 2.85
N ALA A 59 -23.07 -9.80 2.10
CA ALA A 59 -24.13 -9.03 1.44
C ALA A 59 -24.87 -9.81 0.35
N SER A 60 -24.24 -10.81 -0.26
CA SER A 60 -24.85 -11.69 -1.26
C SER A 60 -25.47 -12.97 -0.68
N SER A 61 -25.32 -13.21 0.63
CA SER A 61 -25.83 -14.41 1.27
C SER A 61 -27.35 -14.36 1.45
N SER A 62 -28.03 -15.42 1.00
CA SER A 62 -29.46 -15.64 1.27
C SER A 62 -29.73 -16.35 2.60
N ALA A 63 -28.69 -16.87 3.28
CA ALA A 63 -28.81 -17.63 4.51
C ALA A 63 -28.16 -16.91 5.70
N TRP A 64 -28.90 -16.82 6.81
CA TRP A 64 -28.43 -16.21 8.06
C TRP A 64 -27.14 -16.81 8.63
N PRO A 65 -26.95 -18.14 8.68
CA PRO A 65 -25.70 -18.72 9.20
C PRO A 65 -24.46 -18.29 8.41
N ALA A 66 -24.55 -18.25 7.08
CA ALA A 66 -23.45 -17.82 6.22
C ALA A 66 -23.14 -16.32 6.37
N PHE A 67 -24.18 -15.48 6.53
CA PHE A 67 -24.01 -14.07 6.85
C PHE A 67 -23.28 -13.87 8.19
N LEU A 68 -23.71 -14.59 9.24
CA LEU A 68 -23.09 -14.55 10.57
C LEU A 68 -21.64 -15.03 10.53
N GLN A 69 -21.34 -16.12 9.82
CA GLN A 69 -19.98 -16.63 9.68
C GLN A 69 -19.06 -15.61 9.00
N ALA A 70 -19.52 -14.97 7.91
CA ALA A 70 -18.76 -13.91 7.25
C ALA A 70 -18.55 -12.69 8.17
N GLY A 71 -19.58 -12.30 8.93
CA GLY A 71 -19.47 -11.23 9.93
C GLY A 71 -18.46 -11.53 11.04
N ILE A 72 -18.47 -12.75 11.58
CA ILE A 72 -17.49 -13.21 12.58
C ILE A 72 -16.08 -13.23 11.98
N ALA A 73 -15.92 -13.68 10.74
CA ALA A 73 -14.63 -13.69 10.06
C ALA A 73 -14.09 -12.27 9.85
N ILE A 74 -14.92 -11.31 9.44
CA ILE A 74 -14.55 -9.90 9.34
C ILE A 74 -14.10 -9.37 10.70
N PHE A 75 -14.88 -9.62 11.76
CA PHE A 75 -14.53 -9.20 13.11
C PHE A 75 -13.19 -9.78 13.56
N ALA A 76 -12.97 -11.08 13.35
CA ALA A 76 -11.72 -11.75 13.71
C ALA A 76 -10.52 -11.17 12.95
N LEU A 77 -10.66 -10.89 11.64
CA LEU A 77 -9.62 -10.25 10.84
C LEU A 77 -9.29 -8.84 11.34
N LEU A 78 -10.30 -8.02 11.61
CA LEU A 78 -10.09 -6.66 12.14
C LEU A 78 -9.48 -6.67 13.54
N ALA A 79 -9.92 -7.60 14.40
CA ALA A 79 -9.34 -7.80 15.73
C ALA A 79 -7.87 -8.22 15.63
N MET A 80 -7.53 -9.15 14.73
CA MET A 80 -6.15 -9.56 14.48
C MET A 80 -5.31 -8.41 13.92
N GLN A 81 -5.85 -7.62 12.98
CA GLN A 81 -5.19 -6.42 12.45
C GLN A 81 -4.89 -5.43 13.58
N PHE A 82 -5.85 -5.19 14.48
CA PHE A 82 -5.65 -4.31 15.64
C PHE A 82 -4.56 -4.84 16.59
N VAL A 83 -4.58 -6.14 16.90
CA VAL A 83 -3.56 -6.78 17.74
C VAL A 83 -2.17 -6.66 17.10
N LEU A 84 -2.05 -6.98 15.80
CA LEU A 84 -0.79 -6.87 15.07
C LEU A 84 -0.30 -5.42 15.01
N ALA A 85 -1.17 -4.45 14.75
CA ALA A 85 -0.81 -3.03 14.78
C ALA A 85 -0.29 -2.60 16.17
N LYS A 86 -0.91 -3.10 17.25
CA LYS A 86 -0.47 -2.83 18.63
C LYS A 86 0.85 -3.53 18.96
N MET A 87 1.06 -4.76 18.49
CA MET A 87 2.31 -5.51 18.68
C MET A 87 3.48 -4.85 17.93
N ARG A 88 3.25 -4.43 16.69
CA ARG A 88 4.23 -3.68 15.88
C ARG A 88 4.73 -2.43 16.59
N ARG A 89 3.82 -1.67 17.23
CA ARG A 89 4.18 -0.48 18.03
C ARG A 89 5.05 -0.77 19.26
N LYS A 90 4.95 -1.99 19.82
CA LYS A 90 5.64 -2.36 21.07
C LYS A 90 6.91 -3.19 20.85
N SER A 91 7.07 -3.79 19.67
CA SER A 91 8.17 -4.70 19.38
C SER A 91 8.74 -4.47 17.99
N THR A 92 9.98 -4.01 17.94
CA THR A 92 10.76 -3.87 16.71
C THR A 92 10.92 -5.21 15.98
N TYR A 93 10.95 -6.32 16.69
CA TYR A 93 11.02 -7.66 16.09
C TYR A 93 9.72 -8.05 15.37
N ALA A 94 8.57 -7.80 16.00
CA ALA A 94 7.26 -8.01 15.35
C ALA A 94 7.09 -7.08 14.14
N GLN A 95 7.57 -5.84 14.24
CA GLN A 95 7.58 -4.90 13.13
C GLN A 95 8.42 -5.41 11.95
N ARG A 96 9.67 -5.84 12.20
CA ARG A 96 10.57 -6.40 11.18
C ARG A 96 10.08 -7.68 10.51
N THR A 97 9.26 -8.46 11.20
CA THR A 97 8.72 -9.73 10.66
C THR A 97 7.51 -9.50 9.77
N VAL A 98 6.69 -8.49 10.08
CA VAL A 98 5.41 -8.22 9.40
C VAL A 98 5.55 -7.13 8.34
N GLU A 99 6.53 -6.25 8.48
CA GLU A 99 6.76 -5.10 7.60
C GLU A 99 8.19 -5.03 7.11
N ASN A 100 8.36 -4.43 5.94
CA ASN A 100 9.67 -4.00 5.49
C ASN A 100 10.18 -2.89 6.41
N GLU A 101 11.49 -2.84 6.65
CA GLU A 101 12.13 -1.70 7.31
C GLU A 101 12.39 -0.59 6.29
N PRO A 102 12.41 0.69 6.72
CA PRO A 102 12.89 1.75 5.85
C PRO A 102 14.37 1.52 5.50
N VAL A 103 14.75 1.75 4.24
CA VAL A 103 16.12 1.47 3.75
C VAL A 103 16.75 2.74 3.21
N LEU A 104 17.96 3.06 3.64
CA LEU A 104 18.71 4.17 3.06
C LEU A 104 19.19 3.80 1.65
N LEU A 105 18.76 4.58 0.65
CA LEU A 105 19.10 4.39 -0.77
C LEU A 105 20.21 5.32 -1.25
N MET A 106 20.36 6.49 -0.61
CA MET A 106 21.33 7.51 -0.99
C MET A 106 21.76 8.29 0.25
N ARG A 107 23.04 8.61 0.36
CA ARG A 107 23.63 9.40 1.45
C ARG A 107 24.55 10.47 0.87
N ASP A 108 24.35 11.72 1.30
CA ASP A 108 25.23 12.86 0.98
C ASP A 108 25.63 12.91 -0.52
N GLY A 109 24.63 12.87 -1.40
CA GLY A 109 24.84 12.91 -2.86
C GLY A 109 25.23 11.59 -3.53
N ARG A 110 25.46 10.51 -2.79
CA ARG A 110 25.94 9.22 -3.32
C ARG A 110 24.90 8.11 -3.17
N PHE A 111 24.65 7.40 -4.27
CA PHE A 111 23.78 6.23 -4.27
C PHE A 111 24.44 5.05 -3.55
N ILE A 112 23.64 4.29 -2.80
CA ILE A 112 24.07 3.07 -2.13
C ILE A 112 23.64 1.89 -3.02
N GLU A 113 24.51 1.51 -3.94
CA GLU A 113 24.19 0.53 -5.01
C GLU A 113 23.75 -0.84 -4.46
N SER A 114 24.31 -1.27 -3.32
CA SER A 114 23.89 -2.49 -2.64
C SER A 114 22.44 -2.42 -2.13
N ALA A 115 22.05 -1.28 -1.56
CA ALA A 115 20.69 -1.06 -1.06
C ALA A 115 19.67 -0.98 -2.21
N LEU A 116 20.02 -0.32 -3.33
CA LEU A 116 19.19 -0.30 -4.53
C LEU A 116 18.96 -1.71 -5.09
N THR A 117 20.01 -2.53 -5.14
CA THR A 117 19.95 -3.91 -5.64
C THR A 117 19.09 -4.79 -4.72
N GLU A 118 19.30 -4.73 -3.40
CA GLU A 118 18.56 -5.53 -2.42
C GLU A 118 17.06 -5.17 -2.40
N SER A 119 16.76 -3.87 -2.47
CA SER A 119 15.39 -3.35 -2.48
C SER A 119 14.71 -3.37 -3.86
N ARG A 120 15.42 -3.78 -4.92
CA ARG A 120 14.94 -3.80 -6.32
C ARG A 120 14.44 -2.43 -6.80
N VAL A 121 15.05 -1.35 -6.31
CA VAL A 121 14.73 0.03 -6.72
C VAL A 121 15.67 0.44 -7.85
N ALA A 122 15.12 0.86 -8.99
CA ALA A 122 15.95 1.39 -10.06
C ALA A 122 16.44 2.79 -9.71
N LYS A 123 17.68 3.11 -10.10
CA LYS A 123 18.25 4.46 -9.93
C LYS A 123 17.37 5.55 -10.56
N SER A 124 16.70 5.24 -11.67
CA SER A 124 15.74 6.13 -12.35
C SER A 124 14.57 6.52 -11.46
N ASP A 125 14.12 5.62 -10.59
CA ASP A 125 12.98 5.86 -9.69
C ASP A 125 13.38 6.84 -8.58
N VAL A 126 14.58 6.67 -8.03
CA VAL A 126 15.16 7.64 -7.08
C VAL A 126 15.30 9.01 -7.74
N ILE A 127 15.83 9.08 -8.97
CA ILE A 127 15.96 10.34 -9.70
C ILE A 127 14.58 10.99 -9.96
N ALA A 128 13.54 10.21 -10.26
CA ALA A 128 12.18 10.74 -10.40
C ALA A 128 11.66 11.35 -9.09
N LYS A 129 11.97 10.72 -7.94
CA LYS A 129 11.57 11.19 -6.62
C LYS A 129 12.36 12.41 -6.16
N LEU A 130 13.65 12.49 -6.49
CA LEU A 130 14.46 13.70 -6.32
C LEU A 130 13.86 14.90 -7.08
N ARG A 131 13.41 14.69 -8.33
CA ARG A 131 12.70 15.73 -9.09
C ARG A 131 11.39 16.14 -8.43
N ALA A 132 10.58 15.17 -8.00
CA ALA A 132 9.31 15.44 -7.31
C ALA A 132 9.49 16.24 -6.00
N ALA A 133 10.63 16.03 -5.31
CA ALA A 133 10.99 16.74 -4.09
C ALA A 133 11.67 18.10 -4.30
N ASN A 134 11.82 18.55 -5.55
CA ASN A 134 12.59 19.75 -5.92
C ASN A 134 14.06 19.72 -5.43
N ALA A 135 14.69 18.54 -5.37
CA ALA A 135 16.11 18.42 -5.10
C ALA A 135 16.92 18.80 -6.36
N LEU A 136 17.28 20.08 -6.46
CA LEU A 136 17.88 20.66 -7.67
C LEU A 136 19.35 20.25 -7.90
N GLN A 137 20.05 19.85 -6.83
CA GLN A 137 21.46 19.50 -6.87
C GLN A 137 21.70 18.24 -6.03
N LEU A 138 22.32 17.22 -6.61
CA LEU A 138 22.61 15.97 -5.88
C LEU A 138 23.53 16.20 -4.67
N SER A 139 24.45 17.16 -4.75
CA SER A 139 25.34 17.54 -3.63
C SER A 139 24.60 18.09 -2.41
N LYS A 140 23.35 18.54 -2.56
CA LYS A 140 22.49 19.03 -1.46
C LYS A 140 21.55 17.96 -0.93
N VAL A 141 21.54 16.75 -1.52
CA VAL A 141 20.73 15.62 -1.03
C VAL A 141 21.47 14.96 0.12
N ARG A 142 20.90 15.02 1.32
CA ARG A 142 21.50 14.45 2.53
C ARG A 142 21.12 12.99 2.70
N ALA A 143 19.86 12.63 2.43
CA ALA A 143 19.40 11.26 2.50
C ALA A 143 18.23 11.00 1.54
N VAL A 144 18.18 9.78 1.02
CA VAL A 144 17.00 9.24 0.34
C VAL A 144 16.65 7.91 0.99
N VAL A 145 15.41 7.78 1.44
CA VAL A 145 14.94 6.62 2.20
C VAL A 145 13.78 5.97 1.46
N LEU A 146 13.88 4.66 1.23
CA LEU A 146 12.73 3.84 0.84
C LEU A 146 11.91 3.55 2.10
N GLU A 147 10.68 4.02 2.15
CA GLU A 147 9.77 3.82 3.27
C GLU A 147 9.12 2.43 3.25
N THR A 148 8.55 2.02 4.38
CA THR A 148 7.84 0.73 4.52
C THR A 148 6.60 0.63 3.62
N THR A 149 6.06 1.77 3.21
CA THR A 149 4.95 1.91 2.25
C THR A 149 5.39 1.69 0.80
N GLY A 150 6.70 1.63 0.52
CA GLY A 150 7.27 1.62 -0.82
C GLY A 150 7.42 3.00 -1.45
N ASP A 151 7.06 4.07 -0.74
CA ASP A 151 7.36 5.43 -1.18
C ASP A 151 8.82 5.80 -0.91
N ILE A 152 9.32 6.84 -1.57
CA ILE A 152 10.69 7.32 -1.40
C ILE A 152 10.67 8.74 -0.83
N SER A 153 11.20 8.89 0.37
CA SER A 153 11.41 10.16 1.04
C SER A 153 12.75 10.76 0.63
N VAL A 154 12.78 12.07 0.41
CA VAL A 154 13.99 12.83 0.03
C VAL A 154 14.24 13.92 1.07
N LEU A 155 15.42 13.88 1.68
CA LEU A 155 15.93 14.91 2.57
C LEU A 155 17.05 15.67 1.86
N HIS A 156 16.82 16.95 1.58
CA HIS A 156 17.79 17.83 0.92
C HIS A 156 17.82 19.21 1.59
N GLY A 157 19.00 19.83 1.58
CA GLY A 157 19.27 21.07 2.30
C GLY A 157 20.72 21.15 2.78
N ASP A 158 21.03 22.20 3.52
CA ASP A 158 22.36 22.39 4.11
C ASP A 158 22.58 21.48 5.33
N ASP A 159 21.53 21.19 6.08
CA ASP A 159 21.55 20.29 7.23
C ASP A 159 20.21 19.57 7.44
N PHE A 160 20.18 18.54 8.27
CA PHE A 160 18.96 17.84 8.68
C PHE A 160 19.11 17.27 10.09
N ASP A 161 18.00 17.14 10.82
CA ASP A 161 18.01 16.52 12.15
C ASP A 161 18.29 15.00 12.04
N PRO A 162 19.35 14.47 12.70
CA PRO A 162 19.67 13.05 12.68
C PRO A 162 18.52 12.14 13.14
N GLU A 163 17.60 12.64 13.98
CA GLU A 163 16.43 11.90 14.44
C GLU A 163 15.52 11.45 13.28
N LEU A 164 15.54 12.17 12.14
CA LEU A 164 14.78 11.81 10.94
C LEU A 164 15.23 10.51 10.27
N LEU A 165 16.40 9.98 10.62
CA LEU A 165 16.90 8.69 10.15
C LEU A 165 16.79 7.57 11.21
N SER A 166 16.15 7.85 12.34
CA SER A 166 15.92 6.83 13.36
C SER A 166 15.14 5.64 12.79
N GLY A 167 15.66 4.43 13.02
CA GLY A 167 15.05 3.19 12.54
C GLY A 167 15.24 2.92 11.04
N VAL A 168 15.94 3.77 10.29
CA VAL A 168 16.31 3.49 8.90
C VAL A 168 17.48 2.52 8.86
N ARG A 169 17.31 1.42 8.13
CA ARG A 169 18.36 0.44 7.92
C ARG A 169 19.47 1.02 7.06
N ASN A 170 20.72 0.79 7.48
CA ASN A 170 21.94 1.31 6.84
C ASN A 170 22.09 2.84 6.87
N ALA A 171 21.45 3.52 7.83
CA ALA A 171 21.58 4.96 8.05
C ALA A 171 22.74 5.36 8.97
#